data_AF-A0A9D6JLB9-F1
#
_entry.id   AF-A0A9D6JLB9-F1
#
_cell.length_a   1.000
_cell.length_b   1.000
_cell.length_c   1.000
_cell.angle_alpha   90.00
_cell.angle_beta   90.00
_cell.angle_gamma   90.00
#
_symmetry.space_group_name_H-M   'P 1'
#
loop_
_entity.id
_entity.type
_entity.pdbx_description
1 polymer ?
#
loop_
_entity_poly.entity_id
_entity_poly.type
_entity_poly.pdbx_seq_one_letter_code
_entity_poly.pdbx_strand_id
1 'polypeptide(L)' 'MQFYIKEWSERSVALMLGTGQVLAYFPSVLEALAAIKGWYQFNDLQPQAEVMLGDSCVVMQDTMDTLHSYGF' A
#
# COMPACT_ATOMS: atom_id res chain seq x y z
N MET A 1 11.63 -0.02 -6.22
CA MET A 1 10.98 1.21 -5.71
C MET A 1 10.06 0.80 -4.57
N GLN A 2 10.22 1.37 -3.38
CA GLN A 2 9.42 1.02 -2.20
C GLN A 2 8.32 2.06 -2.00
N PHE A 3 7.09 1.57 -1.83
CA PHE A 3 5.91 2.36 -1.50
C PHE A 3 5.54 2.12 -0.04
N TYR A 4 5.03 3.14 0.63
CA TYR A 4 4.61 3.11 2.02
C TYR A 4 3.19 3.67 2.11
N ILE A 5 2.30 3.02 2.85
CA ILE A 5 0.94 3.51 3.10
C ILE A 5 0.86 3.92 4.56
N LYS A 6 0.83 5.22 4.85
CA LYS A 6 0.76 5.71 6.23
C LYS A 6 -0.64 6.23 6.54
N GLU A 7 -1.19 5.87 7.68
CA GLU A 7 -2.43 6.50 8.16
C GLU A 7 -2.18 7.99 8.47
N TRP A 8 -2.99 8.86 7.87
CA TRP A 8 -2.87 10.31 8.03
C TRP A 8 -3.99 10.88 8.90
N SER A 9 -5.18 10.32 8.80
CA SER A 9 -6.33 10.64 9.65
C SER A 9 -7.25 9.42 9.78
N GLU A 10 -8.26 9.49 10.65
CA GLU A 10 -9.26 8.43 10.85
C GLU A 10 -9.99 7.99 9.56
N ARG A 11 -9.89 8.78 8.47
CA ARG A 11 -10.57 8.51 7.20
C ARG A 11 -9.67 8.61 5.98
N SER A 12 -8.35 8.73 6.18
CA SER A 12 -7.44 8.82 5.04
C SER A 12 -6.07 8.24 5.30
N VAL A 13 -5.53 7.62 4.26
CA VAL A 13 -4.17 7.10 4.21
C VAL A 13 -3.39 7.84 3.13
N ALA A 14 -2.11 8.07 3.38
CA ALA A 14 -1.18 8.67 2.44
C ALA A 14 -0.32 7.56 1.81
N LEU A 15 -0.30 7.50 0.49
CA LEU A 15 0.68 6.72 -0.26
C LEU A 15 1.95 7.57 -0.42
N MET A 16 3.07 7.02 0.02
CA MET A 16 4.37 7.69 0.07
C MET A 16 5.46 6.82 -0.57
N LEU A 17 6.53 7.45 -1.02
CA LEU A 17 7.76 6.77 -1.40
C LEU A 17 8.70 6.60 -0.21
N GLY A 18 9.65 5.67 -0.29
CA GLY A 18 10.70 5.52 0.72
C GLY A 18 11.58 6.75 0.93
N THR A 19 11.52 7.72 0.01
CA THR A 19 12.15 9.03 0.15
C THR A 19 11.37 10.00 1.06
N GLY A 20 10.18 9.60 1.54
CA GLY A 20 9.27 10.44 2.32
C GLY A 20 8.33 11.32 1.49
N GLN A 21 8.40 11.24 0.15
CA GLN A 21 7.51 11.99 -0.74
C GLN A 21 6.10 11.40 -0.74
N VAL A 22 5.08 12.22 -0.47
CA VAL A 22 3.67 11.86 -0.65
C VAL A 22 3.32 11.87 -2.14
N LEU A 23 2.74 10.77 -2.62
CA LEU A 23 2.23 10.66 -3.99
C LEU A 23 0.75 10.98 -4.07
N ALA A 24 -0.05 10.42 -3.16
CA ALA A 24 -1.50 10.53 -3.19
C ALA A 24 -2.11 10.22 -1.82
N TYR A 25 -3.37 10.62 -1.64
CA TYR A 25 -4.19 10.25 -0.50
C TYR A 25 -5.34 9.36 -0.95
N PHE A 26 -5.68 8.38 -0.14
CA PHE A 26 -6.76 7.42 -0.38
C PHE A 26 -7.68 7.36 0.84
N PRO A 27 -8.98 7.05 0.63
CA PRO A 27 -9.93 6.89 1.73
C PRO A 27 -9.68 5.60 2.54
N SER A 28 -8.99 4.61 1.97
CA SER A 28 -8.67 3.35 2.62
C SER A 28 -7.34 2.77 2.15
N VAL A 29 -6.77 1.87 2.95
CA VAL A 29 -5.58 1.09 2.61
C VAL A 29 -5.82 0.26 1.35
N LEU A 30 -7.01 -0.33 1.21
CA LEU A 30 -7.40 -1.15 0.07
C LEU A 30 -7.29 -0.39 -1.26
N GLU A 31 -7.76 0.86 -1.31
CA GLU A 31 -7.63 1.68 -2.51
C GLU A 31 -6.18 2.05 -2.81
N ALA A 32 -5.39 2.38 -1.79
CA ALA A 32 -3.97 2.64 -1.96
C ALA A 32 -3.22 1.41 -2.48
N LEU A 33 -3.55 0.21 -1.98
CA LEU A 33 -2.99 -1.06 -2.48
C LEU A 33 -3.39 -1.32 -3.93
N ALA A 34 -4.65 -1.08 -4.30
CA ALA A 34 -5.11 -1.22 -5.68
C ALA A 34 -4.34 -0.30 -6.63
N ALA A 35 -4.08 0.95 -6.23
CA ALA A 35 -3.29 1.89 -7.01
C ALA A 35 -1.83 1.43 -7.18
N ILE A 36 -1.19 0.94 -6.11
CA ILE A 36 0.16 0.37 -6.18
C ILE A 36 0.18 -0.82 -7.16
N LYS A 37 -0.81 -1.72 -7.05
CA LYS A 37 -0.90 -2.91 -7.93
C LYS A 37 -1.03 -2.50 -9.39
N GLY A 38 -1.91 -1.54 -9.69
CA GLY A 38 -2.08 -0.99 -11.03
C GLY A 38 -0.78 -0.38 -11.57
N TRP A 39 -0.01 0.31 -10.72
CA TRP A 39 1.30 0.85 -11.11
C TRP A 39 2.30 -0.25 -11.46
N TYR A 40 2.42 -1.30 -10.64
CA TYR A 40 3.32 -2.43 -10.95
C TYR A 40 2.91 -3.18 -12.22
N GLN A 41 1.61 -3.42 -12.41
CA GLN A 41 1.08 -4.05 -13.62
C GLN A 41 1.35 -3.21 -14.87
N PHE A 42 1.17 -1.89 -14.79
CA PHE A 42 1.42 -0.99 -15.91
C PHE A 42 2.90 -0.93 -16.31
N ASN A 43 3.81 -1.07 -15.34
CA ASN A 43 5.25 -1.01 -15.59
C ASN A 43 5.88 -2.38 -15.87
N ASP A 44 5.09 -3.47 -15.94
CA ASP A 44 5.58 -4.85 -16.08
C ASP A 44 6.65 -5.20 -15.02
N LEU A 45 6.42 -4.71 -13.80
CA LEU A 45 7.32 -4.91 -12.66
C LEU A 45 6.69 -5.87 -11.66
N GLN A 46 7.51 -6.73 -11.04
CA GLN A 46 7.02 -7.55 -9.92
C GLN A 46 6.70 -6.65 -8.71
N PRO A 47 5.55 -6.88 -8.04
CA PRO A 47 5.18 -6.12 -6.86
C PRO A 47 6.18 -6.39 -5.73
N GLN A 48 6.91 -5.35 -5.33
CA GLN A 48 7.86 -5.32 -4.22
C GLN A 48 7.46 -4.30 -3.15
N ALA A 49 6.16 -3.96 -3.05
CA ALA A 49 5.74 -2.98 -2.06
C ALA A 49 5.73 -3.61 -0.66
N GLU A 50 6.40 -2.93 0.27
CA GLU A 50 6.30 -3.17 1.71
C GLU A 50 5.32 -2.15 2.28
N VAL A 51 4.15 -2.63 2.65
CA VAL A 51 3.04 -1.81 3.12
C VAL A 51 3.17 -1.69 4.64
N MET A 52 3.63 -0.55 5.13
CA MET A 52 3.72 -0.29 6.57
C MET A 52 2.41 0.29 7.12
N LEU A 53 1.56 -0.55 7.69
CA LEU A 53 0.36 -0.15 8.42
C LEU A 53 0.72 0.17 9.87
N GLY A 54 1.01 1.45 10.15
CA GLY A 54 1.44 1.87 11.49
C GLY A 54 2.78 1.23 11.86
N ASP A 55 2.82 0.45 12.95
CA ASP A 55 3.99 -0.33 13.39
C ASP A 55 4.13 -1.70 12.68
N SER A 56 3.18 -2.11 11.82
CA SER A 56 3.21 -3.40 11.12
C SER A 56 3.68 -3.25 9.67
N CYS A 57 4.73 -3.97 9.28
CA CYS A 57 5.16 -4.07 7.88
C CYS A 57 4.56 -5.33 7.23
N VAL A 58 3.81 -5.15 6.14
CA VAL A 58 3.18 -6.25 5.39
C VAL A 58 3.69 -6.22 3.95
N VAL A 59 4.27 -7.33 3.48
CA VAL A 59 4.76 -7.43 2.11
C VAL A 59 3.60 -7.74 1.16
N MET A 60 3.48 -6.97 0.07
CA MET A 60 2.33 -7.01 -0.85
C MET A 60 2.11 -8.37 -1.55
N GLN A 61 3.13 -9.24 -1.61
CA GLN A 61 2.98 -10.62 -2.11
C GLN A 61 2.09 -11.49 -1.21
N ASP A 62 2.06 -11.20 0.09
CA ASP A 62 1.27 -11.98 1.07
C ASP A 62 -0.15 -11.42 1.20
N THR A 63 -0.32 -10.11 0.98
CA THR A 63 -1.54 -9.36 1.32
C THR A 63 -2.80 -9.80 0.58
N MET A 64 -2.70 -10.41 -0.60
CA MET A 64 -3.90 -10.95 -1.29
C MET A 64 -4.43 -12.24 -0.63
N ASP A 65 -3.56 -13.03 0.01
CA ASP A 65 -3.96 -14.22 0.76
C ASP A 65 -4.36 -13.84 2.20
N THR A 66 -3.63 -12.91 2.82
CA THR A 66 -3.93 -12.49 4.20
C THR A 66 -5.17 -11.60 4.33
N LEU A 67 -5.50 -10.71 3.37
CA LEU A 67 -6.72 -9.89 3.46
C LEU A 67 -8.01 -10.72 3.46
N HIS A 68 -8.02 -11.85 2.74
CA HIS A 68 -9.13 -12.81 2.78
C HIS A 68 -9.28 -13.48 4.16
N SER A 69 -8.21 -13.54 4.95
CA SER A 69 -8.19 -14.11 6.31
C SER A 69 -8.52 -13.07 7.38
N TYR A 70 -8.21 -11.79 7.15
CA TYR A 70 -8.50 -10.69 8.08
C TYR A 70 -9.90 -10.07 7.95
N GLY A 71 -10.71 -10.51 6.98
CA GLY A 71 -12.14 -10.14 6.88
C GLY A 71 -12.41 -8.67 6.54
N PHE A 72 -11.48 -8.03 5.82
CA PHE A 72 -11.70 -6.72 5.20
C PHE A 72 -12.45 -6.84 3.88
#